data_AF-A0A504J904-F1
#
_entry.id   AF-A0A504J904-F1
#
_cell.length_a   1.000
_cell.length_b   1.000
_cell.length_c   1.000
_cell.angle_alpha   90.00
_cell.angle_beta   90.00
_cell.angle_gamma   90.00
#
_symmetry.space_group_name_H-M   'P 1'
#
loop_
_entity.id
_entity.type
_entity.pdbx_description
1 polymer ?
#
loop_
_entity_poly.entity_id
_entity_poly.type
_entity_poly.pdbx_seq_one_letter_code
_entity_poly.pdbx_strand_id
1 'polypeptide(L)'
;MKDILVGLICILTCFTYHTNAQDSNSSVEDYIKESSVKESFLIIYASKEYHNALQVAKEANTKLDLKIDLRGYYFDEKEGLVTDEMYDEETNWPYIGRGRFDSGAYISIEYTDFYNEFKDGFYVVMIASGDRKNLIDPLKKAKQFYKDAYIKDAMVYVGCMH
;
A
#
# COMPACT_ATOMS: atom_id res chain seq x y z
N MET A 1 3.27 -11.22 -77.09
CA MET A 1 2.49 -12.41 -77.49
C MET A 1 2.27 -13.25 -76.24
N LYS A 2 1.00 -13.51 -75.89
CA LYS A 2 0.49 -14.71 -75.17
C LYS A 2 0.97 -14.87 -73.71
N ASP A 3 0.17 -15.18 -72.69
CA ASP A 3 -1.23 -15.61 -72.60
C ASP A 3 -1.77 -15.32 -71.19
N ILE A 4 -3.10 -15.31 -71.13
CA ILE A 4 -4.00 -15.21 -69.98
C ILE A 4 -3.93 -16.51 -69.15
N LEU A 5 -3.97 -16.42 -67.82
CA LEU A 5 -4.59 -17.47 -67.00
C LEU A 5 -5.37 -16.90 -65.82
N VAL A 6 -6.65 -17.27 -65.82
CA VAL A 6 -7.70 -17.03 -64.83
C VAL A 6 -7.42 -17.82 -63.55
N GLY A 7 -7.67 -17.22 -62.40
CA GLY A 7 -7.60 -17.90 -61.10
C GLY A 7 -8.47 -17.22 -60.05
N LEU A 8 -9.78 -17.45 -60.15
CA LEU A 8 -10.79 -17.10 -59.15
C LEU A 8 -10.59 -17.97 -57.90
N ILE A 9 -10.19 -17.39 -56.77
CA ILE A 9 -10.27 -18.05 -55.46
C ILE A 9 -11.10 -17.18 -54.53
N CYS A 10 -12.31 -17.66 -54.28
CA CYS A 10 -13.28 -17.13 -53.33
C CYS A 10 -12.83 -17.56 -51.92
N ILE A 11 -12.24 -16.66 -51.14
CA ILE A 11 -11.96 -16.93 -49.72
C ILE A 11 -13.10 -16.35 -48.89
N LEU A 12 -14.04 -17.23 -48.57
CA LEU A 12 -15.05 -17.06 -47.55
C LEU A 12 -14.35 -16.97 -46.19
N THR A 13 -14.07 -15.76 -45.69
CA THR A 13 -13.59 -15.59 -44.32
C THR A 13 -14.77 -15.42 -43.38
N CYS A 14 -14.95 -16.44 -42.54
CA CYS A 14 -15.89 -16.46 -41.44
C CYS A 14 -15.67 -15.24 -40.54
N PHE A 15 -16.71 -14.41 -40.35
CA PHE A 15 -16.79 -13.52 -39.21
C PHE A 15 -16.89 -14.39 -37.95
N THR A 16 -15.75 -14.69 -37.32
CA THR A 16 -15.74 -15.19 -35.96
C THR A 16 -16.23 -14.07 -35.06
N TYR A 17 -17.45 -14.22 -34.55
CA TYR A 17 -17.96 -13.41 -33.46
C TYR A 17 -16.95 -13.49 -32.30
N HIS A 18 -16.29 -12.37 -32.01
CA HIS A 18 -15.64 -12.20 -30.72
C HIS A 18 -16.75 -12.21 -29.67
N THR A 19 -16.91 -13.32 -28.97
CA THR A 19 -17.59 -13.36 -27.69
C THR A 19 -16.78 -12.50 -26.73
N ASN A 20 -17.27 -11.30 -26.42
CA ASN A 20 -16.75 -10.52 -25.29
C ASN A 20 -17.01 -11.35 -24.03
N ALA A 21 -15.94 -11.93 -23.47
CA ALA A 21 -15.96 -12.39 -22.10
C ALA A 21 -16.12 -11.15 -21.21
N GLN A 22 -17.25 -11.06 -20.52
CA GLN A 22 -17.53 -10.00 -19.57
C GLN A 22 -16.60 -10.18 -18.37
N ASP A 23 -15.64 -9.28 -18.24
CA ASP A 23 -14.54 -9.32 -17.29
C ASP A 23 -15.08 -9.15 -15.87
N SER A 24 -15.17 -10.25 -15.11
CA SER A 24 -15.66 -10.26 -13.73
C SER A 24 -14.72 -9.57 -12.74
N ASN A 25 -13.59 -9.03 -13.21
CA ASN A 25 -12.60 -8.33 -12.40
C ASN A 25 -12.94 -6.84 -12.17
N SER A 26 -13.82 -6.24 -13.00
CA SER A 26 -14.19 -4.83 -12.85
C SER A 26 -14.94 -4.57 -11.53
N SER A 27 -15.81 -5.48 -11.08
CA SER A 27 -16.65 -5.22 -9.90
C SER A 27 -15.91 -5.26 -8.56
N VAL A 28 -14.83 -6.05 -8.46
CA VAL A 28 -14.05 -6.16 -7.21
C VAL A 28 -13.12 -4.97 -7.04
N GLU A 29 -12.41 -4.58 -8.10
CA GLU A 29 -11.54 -3.40 -8.09
C GLU A 29 -12.35 -2.12 -7.84
N ASP A 30 -13.53 -1.99 -8.46
CA ASP A 30 -14.45 -0.88 -8.23
C ASP A 30 -14.93 -0.85 -6.77
N TYR A 31 -15.29 -2.00 -6.18
CA TYR A 31 -15.70 -2.08 -4.78
C TYR A 31 -14.59 -1.72 -3.79
N ILE A 32 -13.36 -2.20 -4.01
CA ILE A 32 -12.19 -1.85 -3.18
C ILE A 32 -11.95 -0.35 -3.23
N LYS A 33 -12.05 0.25 -4.42
CA LYS A 33 -11.85 1.67 -4.62
C LYS A 33 -12.93 2.51 -3.93
N GLU A 34 -14.20 2.12 -4.03
CA GLU A 34 -15.31 2.76 -3.32
C GLU A 34 -15.17 2.64 -1.79
N SER A 35 -14.56 1.55 -1.33
CA SER A 35 -14.32 1.26 0.08
C SER A 35 -12.93 1.68 0.56
N SER A 36 -12.21 2.53 -0.20
CA SER A 36 -10.89 3.05 0.16
C SER A 36 -10.93 4.55 0.38
N VAL A 37 -10.21 5.01 1.40
CA VAL A 37 -10.01 6.45 1.66
C VAL A 37 -8.60 6.85 1.27
N LYS A 38 -8.45 8.08 0.79
CA LYS A 38 -7.13 8.67 0.60
C LYS A 38 -6.58 9.10 1.94
N GLU A 39 -5.45 8.51 2.33
CA GLU A 39 -4.70 8.87 3.54
C GLU A 39 -3.33 9.44 3.14
N SER A 40 -2.79 10.35 3.94
CA SER A 40 -1.41 10.82 3.79
C SER A 40 -0.56 10.36 4.97
N PHE A 41 0.68 9.98 4.72
CA PHE A 41 1.61 9.46 5.71
C PHE A 41 2.88 10.31 5.74
N LEU A 42 3.27 10.74 6.95
CA LEU A 42 4.55 11.40 7.19
C LEU A 42 5.61 10.34 7.50
N ILE A 43 6.51 10.14 6.55
CA ILE A 43 7.56 9.11 6.59
C ILE A 43 8.90 9.79 6.87
N ILE A 44 9.68 9.24 7.80
CA ILE A 44 11.01 9.78 8.16
C ILE A 44 12.16 8.86 7.77
N TYR A 45 11.89 7.60 7.43
CA TYR A 45 12.91 6.62 7.08
C TYR A 45 12.30 5.44 6.32
N ALA A 46 13.11 4.81 5.47
CA ALA A 46 12.77 3.60 4.73
C ALA A 46 14.00 2.69 4.62
N SER A 47 13.85 1.38 4.85
CA SER A 47 14.92 0.40 4.71
C SER A 47 14.36 -0.98 4.38
N LYS A 48 15.16 -1.84 3.76
CA LYS A 48 14.78 -3.25 3.58
C LYS A 48 14.90 -4.06 4.86
N GLU A 49 15.67 -3.56 5.82
CA GLU A 49 15.97 -4.25 7.08
C GLU A 49 15.10 -3.67 8.21
N TYR A 50 14.26 -4.51 8.81
CA TYR A 50 13.37 -4.10 9.90
C TYR A 50 14.13 -3.50 11.08
N HIS A 51 15.27 -4.09 11.47
CA HIS A 51 16.06 -3.60 12.60
C HIS A 51 16.56 -2.17 12.42
N ASN A 52 16.87 -1.76 11.19
CA ASN A 52 17.26 -0.39 10.89
C ASN A 52 16.06 0.57 11.08
N ALA A 53 14.88 0.18 10.62
CA ALA A 53 13.65 0.94 10.85
C ALA A 53 13.32 1.04 12.35
N LEU A 54 13.48 -0.04 13.11
CA LEU A 54 13.27 -0.07 14.55
C LEU A 54 14.23 0.84 15.31
N GLN A 55 15.50 0.88 14.92
CA GLN A 55 16.45 1.82 15.52
C GLN A 55 16.00 3.27 15.29
N VAL A 56 15.63 3.63 14.07
CA VAL A 56 15.18 5.00 13.75
C VAL A 56 13.87 5.35 14.47
N ALA A 57 12.94 4.41 14.60
CA ALA A 57 11.71 4.58 15.37
C ALA A 57 12.01 4.92 16.85
N LYS A 58 12.94 4.20 17.48
CA LYS A 58 13.39 4.47 18.86
C LYS A 58 14.06 5.83 18.99
N GLU A 59 14.90 6.22 18.03
CA GLU A 59 15.48 7.57 18.03
C GLU A 59 14.43 8.66 17.86
N ALA A 60 13.43 8.43 17.00
CA ALA A 60 12.36 9.38 16.73
C ALA A 60 11.48 9.60 17.96
N ASN A 61 11.25 8.56 18.76
CA ASN A 61 10.52 8.66 20.02
C ASN A 61 11.15 9.71 20.94
N THR A 62 12.48 9.67 21.09
CA THR A 62 13.20 10.63 21.92
C THR A 62 13.27 12.03 21.29
N LYS A 63 13.54 12.13 19.97
CA LYS A 63 13.75 13.43 19.31
C LYS A 63 12.46 14.21 19.06
N LEU A 64 11.34 13.51 18.86
CA LEU A 64 10.06 14.12 18.48
C LEU A 64 9.02 14.06 19.60
N ASP A 65 9.31 13.38 20.71
CA ASP A 65 8.38 13.18 21.83
C ASP A 65 7.05 12.55 21.37
N LEU A 66 7.15 11.51 20.54
CA LEU A 66 6.01 10.77 19.99
C LEU A 66 6.02 9.34 20.51
N LYS A 67 4.87 8.84 20.97
CA LYS A 67 4.68 7.45 21.36
C LYS A 67 5.02 6.51 20.20
N ILE A 68 5.75 5.43 20.49
CA ILE A 68 5.83 4.27 19.58
C ILE A 68 4.59 3.40 19.79
N ASP A 69 3.88 3.13 18.71
CA ASP A 69 2.75 2.24 18.67
C ASP A 69 2.90 1.32 17.46
N LEU A 70 3.32 0.07 17.72
CA LEU A 70 3.47 -0.96 16.69
C LEU A 70 2.19 -1.77 16.48
N ARG A 71 1.07 -1.38 17.12
CA ARG A 71 -0.27 -1.96 16.87
C ARG A 71 -0.31 -3.49 17.03
N GLY A 72 0.43 -4.02 18.01
CA GLY A 72 0.51 -5.46 18.28
C GLY A 72 1.46 -6.24 17.36
N TYR A 73 2.00 -5.61 16.31
CA TYR A 73 2.90 -6.29 15.37
C TYR A 73 4.33 -6.41 15.92
N TYR A 74 4.92 -7.59 15.68
CA TYR A 74 6.33 -7.88 15.90
C TYR A 74 6.97 -8.43 14.64
N PHE A 75 8.30 -8.42 14.60
CA PHE A 75 9.06 -8.90 13.46
C PHE A 75 9.45 -10.36 13.65
N ASP A 76 9.11 -11.18 12.65
CA ASP A 76 9.60 -12.54 12.43
C ASP A 76 10.52 -12.55 11.20
N GLU A 77 11.67 -13.23 11.30
CA GLU A 77 12.67 -13.23 10.22
C GLU A 77 12.18 -13.88 8.92
N LYS A 78 11.22 -14.81 9.01
CA LYS A 78 10.70 -15.56 7.88
C LYS A 78 9.44 -14.92 7.31
N GLU A 79 8.58 -14.40 8.18
CA GLU A 79 7.23 -13.93 7.82
C GLU A 79 7.10 -12.40 7.78
N GLY A 80 8.09 -11.65 8.28
CA GLY A 80 8.07 -10.20 8.30
C GLY A 80 7.28 -9.65 9.49
N LEU A 81 6.36 -8.70 9.26
CA LEU A 81 5.50 -8.19 10.34
C LEU A 81 4.33 -9.14 10.57
N VAL A 82 4.27 -9.69 11.78
CA VAL A 82 3.25 -10.64 12.23
C VAL A 82 2.62 -10.17 13.54
N THR A 83 1.45 -10.69 13.89
CA THR A 83 0.77 -10.42 15.16
C THR A 83 0.19 -11.72 15.70
N ASP A 84 0.18 -11.86 17.02
CA ASP A 84 -0.54 -12.95 17.70
C ASP A 84 -1.99 -12.57 18.00
N GLU A 85 -2.36 -11.29 17.77
CA GLU A 85 -3.72 -10.81 17.97
C GLU A 85 -4.61 -11.30 16.82
N MET A 86 -5.34 -12.39 17.08
CA MET A 86 -6.42 -12.84 16.22
C MET A 86 -7.62 -11.91 16.39
N TYR A 87 -8.03 -11.25 15.31
CA TYR A 87 -9.23 -10.41 15.30
C TYR A 87 -10.50 -11.26 15.12
N ASP A 88 -10.37 -12.48 14.59
CA ASP A 88 -11.44 -13.46 14.37
C ASP A 88 -10.83 -14.89 14.31
N GLU A 89 -11.52 -15.89 14.87
CA GLU A 89 -11.06 -17.28 14.99
C GLU A 89 -11.08 -18.04 13.64
N GLU A 90 -11.85 -17.57 12.65
CA GLU A 90 -11.96 -18.23 11.34
C GLU A 90 -10.97 -17.69 10.29
N THR A 91 -10.56 -16.43 10.42
CA THR A 91 -9.73 -15.75 9.43
C THR A 91 -8.47 -15.25 10.10
N ASN A 92 -7.40 -16.05 10.04
CA ASN A 92 -6.06 -15.67 10.49
C ASN A 92 -5.66 -14.38 9.76
N TRP A 93 -5.99 -13.21 10.32
CA TRP A 93 -6.01 -11.97 9.56
C TRP A 93 -4.56 -11.58 9.25
N PRO A 94 -4.23 -11.36 7.97
CA PRO A 94 -2.90 -10.90 7.60
C PRO A 94 -2.66 -9.52 8.20
N TYR A 95 -1.37 -9.13 8.29
CA TYR A 95 -0.96 -7.79 8.68
C TYR A 95 -1.81 -6.71 8.01
N ILE A 96 -2.26 -5.73 8.80
CA ILE A 96 -3.07 -4.61 8.35
C ILE A 96 -2.25 -3.34 8.51
N GLY A 97 -1.90 -2.73 7.37
CA GLY A 97 -1.22 -1.43 7.35
C GLY A 97 -1.99 -0.33 8.08
N ARG A 98 -1.26 0.65 8.60
CA ARG A 98 -1.82 1.88 9.17
C ARG A 98 -2.65 2.68 8.16
N GLY A 99 -3.63 3.42 8.68
CA GLY A 99 -4.49 4.35 7.95
C GLY A 99 -5.98 4.00 8.04
N ARG A 100 -6.31 2.85 8.64
CA ARG A 100 -7.69 2.36 8.79
C ARG A 100 -8.29 2.84 10.11
N PHE A 101 -8.90 4.03 10.05
CA PHE A 101 -9.55 4.70 11.19
C PHE A 101 -8.62 5.01 12.38
N ASP A 102 -7.32 5.07 12.14
CA ASP A 102 -6.27 5.29 13.14
C ASP A 102 -5.34 6.46 12.79
N SER A 103 -5.86 7.44 12.04
CA SER A 103 -5.16 8.69 11.75
C SER A 103 -4.72 9.40 13.04
N GLY A 104 -3.57 10.07 13.00
CA GLY A 104 -3.02 10.76 14.16
C GLY A 104 -1.49 10.75 14.19
N ALA A 105 -0.92 11.23 15.29
CA ALA A 105 0.53 11.34 15.49
C ALA A 105 1.04 10.26 16.45
N TYR A 106 1.78 9.30 15.91
CA TYR A 106 2.49 8.25 16.63
C TYR A 106 3.47 7.57 15.68
N ILE A 107 4.52 6.98 16.24
CA ILE A 107 5.56 6.28 15.48
C ILE A 107 5.12 4.84 15.27
N SER A 108 5.07 4.40 14.02
CA SER A 108 4.87 3.01 13.63
C SER A 108 5.88 2.59 12.57
N ILE A 109 6.05 1.28 12.41
CA ILE A 109 6.86 0.69 11.36
C ILE A 109 5.90 -0.10 10.48
N GLU A 110 5.80 0.29 9.23
CA GLU A 110 4.89 -0.33 8.28
C GLU A 110 5.65 -1.00 7.15
N TYR A 111 5.08 -2.05 6.58
CA TYR A 111 5.65 -2.74 5.41
C TYR A 111 4.98 -2.24 4.12
N THR A 112 5.79 -1.84 3.14
CA THR A 112 5.30 -1.08 1.98
C THR A 112 4.44 -1.87 1.02
N ASP A 113 4.53 -3.20 1.02
CA ASP A 113 3.76 -4.10 0.14
C ASP A 113 2.24 -4.00 0.39
N PHE A 114 1.83 -3.41 1.51
CA PHE A 114 0.43 -3.18 1.86
C PHE A 114 -0.11 -1.83 1.36
N TYR A 115 0.68 -1.07 0.59
CA TYR A 115 0.31 0.23 0.04
C TYR A 115 0.62 0.28 -1.46
N ASN A 116 -0.41 0.25 -2.30
CA ASN A 116 -0.27 0.22 -3.77
C ASN A 116 0.54 1.38 -4.36
N GLU A 117 0.54 2.54 -3.71
CA GLU A 117 1.27 3.73 -4.17
C GLU A 117 2.75 3.75 -3.76
N PHE A 118 3.19 2.77 -2.97
CA PHE A 118 4.52 2.69 -2.40
C PHE A 118 5.37 1.72 -3.22
N LYS A 119 6.68 1.75 -2.97
CA LYS A 119 7.59 0.77 -3.56
C LYS A 119 7.69 -0.40 -2.60
N ASP A 120 7.41 -1.60 -3.09
CA ASP A 120 7.49 -2.85 -2.34
C ASP A 120 8.90 -3.16 -1.80
N GLY A 121 8.94 -3.95 -0.73
CA GLY A 121 10.12 -4.52 -0.13
C GLY A 121 10.80 -3.62 0.90
N PHE A 122 10.08 -2.69 1.53
CA PHE A 122 10.63 -1.77 2.51
C PHE A 122 9.81 -1.74 3.81
N TYR A 123 10.52 -1.61 4.92
CA TYR A 123 9.98 -1.14 6.19
C TYR A 123 10.14 0.38 6.26
N VAL A 124 9.04 1.08 6.49
CA VAL A 124 9.01 2.54 6.60
C VAL A 124 8.65 2.96 8.01
N VAL A 125 9.31 4.02 8.51
CA VAL A 125 8.96 4.63 9.80
C VAL A 125 8.00 5.78 9.53
N MET A 126 6.74 5.57 9.89
CA MET A 126 5.68 6.57 9.80
C MET A 126 5.48 7.22 11.16
N ILE A 127 5.39 8.56 11.22
CA ILE A 127 5.24 9.30 12.49
C ILE A 127 3.90 10.04 12.62
N ALA A 128 3.16 10.16 11.51
CA ALA A 128 1.81 10.70 11.51
C ALA A 128 1.07 10.26 10.25
N SER A 129 -0.27 10.17 10.35
CA SER A 129 -1.16 9.98 9.21
C SER A 129 -2.42 10.86 9.32
N GLY A 130 -3.02 11.19 8.18
CA GLY A 130 -4.28 11.94 8.09
C GLY A 130 -4.38 12.77 6.82
N ASP A 131 -5.24 13.79 6.83
CA ASP A 131 -5.29 14.81 5.77
C ASP A 131 -3.92 15.49 5.64
N ARG A 132 -3.37 15.48 4.42
CA ARG A 132 -2.08 16.10 4.06
C ARG A 132 -1.89 17.50 4.65
N LYS A 133 -2.94 18.33 4.69
CA LYS A 133 -2.83 19.71 5.20
C LYS A 133 -2.44 19.75 6.68
N ASN A 134 -2.86 18.74 7.44
CA ASN A 134 -2.57 18.61 8.87
C ASN A 134 -1.16 18.09 9.13
N LEU A 135 -0.47 17.55 8.11
CA LEU A 135 0.87 16.98 8.23
C LEU A 135 1.98 17.99 7.91
N ILE A 136 1.66 19.20 7.42
CA ILE A 136 2.64 20.20 7.01
C ILE A 136 3.51 20.67 8.19
N ASP A 137 2.92 20.98 9.34
CA ASP A 137 3.67 21.42 10.51
C ASP A 137 4.44 20.28 11.19
N PRO A 138 3.87 19.07 11.38
CA PRO A 138 4.63 17.89 11.76
C PRO A 138 5.83 17.61 10.84
N LEU A 139 5.68 17.75 9.52
CA LEU A 139 6.77 17.58 8.56
C LEU A 139 7.90 18.60 8.81
N LYS A 140 7.58 19.87 9.04
CA LYS A 140 8.58 20.90 9.36
C LYS A 140 9.37 20.55 10.62
N LYS A 141 8.68 20.09 11.69
CA LYS A 141 9.32 19.65 12.93
C LYS A 141 10.22 18.44 12.68
N ALA A 142 9.71 17.42 11.99
CA ALA A 142 10.46 16.21 11.65
C ALA A 142 11.73 16.53 10.85
N LYS A 143 11.66 17.44 9.87
CA LYS A 143 12.79 17.89 9.04
C LYS A 143 13.91 18.59 9.81
N GLN A 144 13.70 18.98 11.07
CA GLN A 144 14.79 19.47 11.91
C GLN A 144 15.79 18.34 12.20
N PHE A 145 15.31 17.10 12.38
CA PHE A 145 16.10 15.92 12.74
C PHE A 145 16.27 14.93 11.58
N TYR A 146 15.30 14.84 10.68
CA TYR A 146 15.23 13.87 9.58
C TYR A 146 15.08 14.61 8.25
N LYS A 147 16.21 14.96 7.60
CA LYS A 147 16.21 15.86 6.42
C LYS A 147 15.43 15.30 5.24
N ASP A 148 15.43 13.99 5.09
CA ASP A 148 14.75 13.28 4.01
C ASP A 148 13.29 12.97 4.33
N ALA A 149 12.75 13.43 5.46
CA ALA A 149 11.34 13.23 5.79
C ALA A 149 10.42 13.81 4.70
N TYR A 150 9.35 13.08 4.37
CA TYR A 150 8.41 13.42 3.31
C TYR A 150 6.99 12.96 3.62
N ILE A 151 6.01 13.54 2.91
CA ILE A 151 4.61 13.09 2.96
C ILE A 151 4.32 12.30 1.68
N LYS A 152 3.71 11.13 1.83
CA LYS A 152 3.25 10.29 0.72
C LYS A 152 1.79 9.94 0.91
N ASP A 153 1.03 10.01 -0.18
CA ASP A 153 -0.39 9.65 -0.17
C ASP A 153 -0.52 8.18 -0.58
N ALA A 154 -1.50 7.49 0.00
CA ALA A 154 -1.90 6.14 -0.37
C ALA A 154 -3.43 5.99 -0.27
N MET A 155 -3.99 5.06 -1.03
CA MET A 155 -5.37 4.61 -0.82
C MET A 155 -5.36 3.50 0.23
N VAL A 156 -6.14 3.67 1.29
CA VAL A 156 -6.27 2.70 2.37
C VAL A 156 -7.66 2.09 2.33
N TYR A 157 -7.73 0.78 2.19
CA TYR A 157 -8.98 0.05 2.26
C TYR A 157 -9.55 0.14 3.69
N VAL A 158 -10.77 0.67 3.81
CA VAL A 158 -11.49 0.84 5.07
C VAL A 158 -12.76 0.01 5.14
N GLY A 159 -13.09 -0.72 4.07
CA GLY A 159 -14.22 -1.64 4.06
C GLY A 159 -14.08 -2.77 5.07
N CYS A 160 -15.16 -3.52 5.24
CA CYS A 160 -15.13 -4.76 6.01
C CYS A 160 -14.38 -5.82 5.21
N MET A 161 -13.34 -6.40 5.81
CA MET A 161 -12.70 -7.60 5.27
C MET A 161 -13.54 -8.78 5.78
N HIS A 162 -14.42 -9.30 4.94
CA HIS A 162 -15.24 -10.49 5.21
C HIS A 162 -15.04 -11.49 4.07
#